data_AF-A0A2A1ZQU5-F1
#
_entry.id   AF-A0A2A1ZQU5-F1
#
_cell.length_a   1.000
_cell.length_b   1.000
_cell.length_c   1.000
_cell.angle_alpha   90.00
_cell.angle_beta   90.00
_cell.angle_gamma   90.00
#
_symmetry.space_group_name_H-M   'P 1'
#
loop_
_entity.id
_entity.type
_entity.pdbx_description
1 polymer ?
#
loop_
_entity_poly.entity_id
_entity_poly.type
_entity_poly.pdbx_seq_one_letter_code
_entity_poly.pdbx_strand_id
1 'polypeptide(L)'
;MKTLYMKVDKNDISKYVLFSGDPFRVETVAKMMTDVKHIGFHREFNTYTGYYKGVRITVTSTGIGSPSAAIAMEEMFEKGMEVGVRMGTVMGLKDDLLGKFIIPKASIRREGTTKTYVESTYPAVADIELLTAMNKAVLENNHEYVNGINCTLDGFYSEMKESRLSKMMHRNIDNTFNELKNMNVSGIDMESSVILTLGNLMGIKTCVVSMTTVLENLKEVLVGDARTQSEVDLCKVALDGIVKYDKGEY
;
A
#
# COMPACT_ATOMS: atom_id res chain seq x y z
N MET A 1 -12.67 22.17 10.56
CA MET A 1 -12.84 22.44 9.11
C MET A 1 -12.50 21.17 8.38
N LYS A 2 -13.30 20.80 7.37
CA LYS A 2 -13.04 19.63 6.53
C LYS A 2 -11.78 19.83 5.69
N THR A 3 -11.10 18.74 5.35
CA THR A 3 -9.93 18.77 4.46
C THR A 3 -10.28 19.22 3.03
N LEU A 4 -9.28 19.52 2.20
CA LEU A 4 -9.46 20.14 0.90
C LEU A 4 -10.00 19.16 -0.15
N TYR A 5 -9.39 17.98 -0.28
CA TYR A 5 -9.67 17.00 -1.34
C TYR A 5 -10.62 15.90 -0.86
N MET A 6 -10.35 15.30 0.29
CA MET A 6 -11.12 14.17 0.83
C MET A 6 -12.37 14.62 1.59
N LYS A 7 -12.46 15.90 1.96
CA LYS A 7 -13.58 16.51 2.70
C LYS A 7 -13.90 15.81 4.03
N VAL A 8 -12.88 15.29 4.70
CA VAL A 8 -13.01 14.58 5.99
C VAL A 8 -12.83 15.52 7.19
N ASP A 9 -13.44 15.17 8.32
CA ASP A 9 -13.31 15.89 9.59
C ASP A 9 -12.63 15.03 10.67
N LYS A 10 -12.02 15.67 11.67
CA LYS A 10 -11.24 14.99 12.73
C LYS A 10 -12.07 13.94 13.47
N ASN A 11 -13.36 14.21 13.71
CA ASN A 11 -14.21 13.27 14.44
C ASN A 11 -14.53 11.99 13.65
N ASP A 12 -14.40 12.04 12.31
CA ASP A 12 -14.69 10.91 11.43
C ASP A 12 -13.50 9.96 11.29
N ILE A 13 -12.27 10.40 11.58
CA ILE A 13 -11.04 9.66 11.31
C ILE A 13 -10.54 8.94 12.57
N SER A 14 -10.09 7.70 12.40
CA SER A 14 -9.40 6.93 13.44
C SER A 14 -7.90 7.21 13.42
N LYS A 15 -7.23 7.01 14.56
CA LYS A 15 -5.77 7.00 14.63
C LYS A 15 -5.13 5.90 13.76
N TYR A 16 -5.86 4.82 13.49
CA TYR A 16 -5.47 3.76 12.56
C TYR A 16 -6.15 3.95 11.20
N VAL A 17 -5.35 4.18 10.16
CA VAL A 17 -5.83 4.35 8.79
C VAL A 17 -5.24 3.29 7.88
N LEU A 18 -6.12 2.69 7.08
CA LEU A 18 -5.78 1.72 6.06
C LEU A 18 -5.99 2.35 4.68
N PHE A 19 -4.95 2.31 3.84
CA PHE A 19 -4.94 2.90 2.50
C PHE A 19 -5.05 1.81 1.43
N SER A 20 -5.97 1.98 0.49
CA SER A 20 -6.06 1.18 -0.74
C SER A 20 -5.71 2.03 -1.96
N GLY A 21 -5.07 1.49 -2.99
CA GLY A 21 -5.02 2.19 -4.29
C GLY A 21 -6.42 2.29 -4.92
N ASP A 22 -7.18 1.21 -4.85
CA ASP A 22 -8.48 1.06 -5.51
C ASP A 22 -9.62 1.58 -4.60
N PRO A 23 -10.46 2.54 -5.08
CA PRO A 23 -11.63 3.05 -4.36
C PRO A 23 -12.76 2.05 -4.16
N PHE A 24 -12.76 0.92 -4.86
CA PHE A 24 -13.78 -0.12 -4.67
C PHE A 24 -13.34 -1.19 -3.67
N ARG A 25 -12.04 -1.42 -3.51
CA ARG A 25 -11.52 -2.36 -2.50
C ARG A 25 -11.83 -1.91 -1.06
N VAL A 26 -11.97 -0.60 -0.81
CA VAL A 26 -12.33 -0.11 0.52
C VAL A 26 -13.71 -0.58 0.97
N GLU A 27 -14.62 -0.90 0.03
CA GLU A 27 -15.93 -1.46 0.34
C GLU A 27 -15.82 -2.91 0.83
N THR A 28 -14.86 -3.68 0.31
CA THR A 28 -14.56 -5.04 0.80
C THR A 28 -14.08 -5.00 2.26
N VAL A 29 -13.23 -4.03 2.61
CA VAL A 29 -12.80 -3.79 4.00
C VAL A 29 -13.99 -3.37 4.86
N ALA A 30 -14.80 -2.43 4.40
CA ALA A 30 -15.98 -1.96 5.11
C ALA A 30 -16.95 -3.11 5.43
N LYS A 31 -17.14 -4.08 4.52
CA LYS A 31 -17.99 -5.27 4.75
C LYS A 31 -17.47 -6.19 5.85
N MET A 32 -16.18 -6.14 6.20
CA MET A 32 -15.59 -6.92 7.28
C MET A 32 -15.67 -6.23 8.65
N MET A 33 -16.09 -4.98 8.68
CA MET A 33 -16.15 -4.13 9.88
C MET A 33 -17.58 -4.04 10.44
N THR A 34 -17.70 -3.60 11.68
CA THR A 34 -18.96 -3.28 12.37
C THR A 34 -19.10 -1.77 12.59
N ASP A 35 -20.33 -1.30 12.82
CA ASP A 35 -20.67 0.12 13.05
C ASP A 35 -20.06 1.07 12.01
N VAL A 36 -20.14 0.67 10.76
CA VAL A 36 -19.50 1.35 9.64
C VAL A 36 -20.30 2.58 9.23
N LYS A 37 -19.59 3.70 9.10
CA LYS A 37 -20.07 4.95 8.51
C LYS A 37 -19.31 5.24 7.22
N HIS A 38 -20.04 5.47 6.13
CA HIS A 38 -19.46 6.07 4.93
C HIS A 38 -19.22 7.56 5.18
N ILE A 39 -17.96 7.99 5.11
CA ILE A 39 -17.59 9.38 5.41
C ILE A 39 -17.76 10.26 4.16
N GLY A 40 -17.38 9.72 3.01
CA GLY A 40 -17.53 10.40 1.72
C GLY A 40 -16.75 9.71 0.62
N PHE A 41 -17.09 10.07 -0.62
CA PHE A 41 -16.37 9.66 -1.82
C PHE A 41 -16.13 10.90 -2.69
N HIS A 42 -14.92 11.43 -2.64
CA HIS A 42 -14.52 12.63 -3.36
C HIS A 42 -13.31 12.33 -4.23
N ARG A 43 -13.45 12.52 -5.54
CA ARG A 43 -12.42 12.14 -6.54
C ARG A 43 -12.10 10.64 -6.45
N GLU A 44 -10.85 10.27 -6.24
CA GLU A 44 -10.41 8.90 -5.99
C GLU A 44 -10.50 8.47 -4.52
N PHE A 45 -10.85 9.36 -3.59
CA PHE A 45 -10.83 9.10 -2.14
C PHE A 45 -12.21 8.66 -1.64
N ASN A 46 -12.42 7.35 -1.56
CA ASN A 46 -13.60 6.71 -0.97
C ASN A 46 -13.25 6.28 0.47
N THR A 47 -13.95 6.81 1.47
CA THR A 47 -13.57 6.70 2.88
C THR A 47 -14.69 6.14 3.76
N TYR A 48 -14.35 5.14 4.58
CA TYR A 48 -15.22 4.55 5.59
C TYR A 48 -14.51 4.53 6.95
N THR A 49 -15.28 4.65 8.02
CA THR A 49 -14.78 4.41 9.39
C THR A 49 -15.73 3.47 10.12
N GLY A 50 -15.20 2.56 10.90
CA GLY A 50 -15.97 1.63 11.74
C GLY A 50 -15.04 0.88 12.68
N TYR A 51 -15.42 -0.33 13.07
CA TYR A 51 -14.67 -1.16 14.01
C TYR A 51 -14.35 -2.54 13.45
N TYR A 52 -13.17 -3.04 13.74
CA TYR A 52 -12.79 -4.42 13.47
C TYR A 52 -12.22 -5.04 14.73
N LYS A 53 -12.85 -6.10 15.24
CA LYS A 53 -12.46 -6.79 16.49
C LYS A 53 -12.25 -5.82 17.67
N GLY A 54 -13.10 -4.79 17.77
CA GLY A 54 -13.04 -3.75 18.82
C GLY A 54 -12.11 -2.57 18.54
N VAL A 55 -11.29 -2.63 17.48
CA VAL A 55 -10.37 -1.54 17.10
C VAL A 55 -11.06 -0.62 16.09
N ARG A 56 -11.09 0.69 16.37
CA ARG A 56 -11.62 1.68 15.44
C ARG A 56 -10.64 1.86 14.28
N ILE A 57 -11.09 1.70 13.04
CA ILE A 57 -10.24 1.79 11.84
C ILE A 57 -10.95 2.66 10.81
N THR A 58 -10.18 3.53 10.17
CA THR A 58 -10.60 4.22 8.93
C THR A 58 -9.96 3.51 7.75
N VAL A 59 -10.72 3.23 6.71
CA VAL A 59 -10.20 2.78 5.42
C VAL A 59 -10.50 3.83 4.36
N THR A 60 -9.50 4.17 3.56
CA THR A 60 -9.61 5.15 2.48
C THR A 60 -8.82 4.74 1.26
N SER A 61 -9.27 5.13 0.07
CA SER A 61 -8.50 4.95 -1.15
C SER A 61 -7.59 6.12 -1.45
N THR A 62 -6.52 5.86 -2.19
CA THR A 62 -5.45 6.81 -2.52
C THR A 62 -5.39 7.12 -4.01
N GLY A 63 -6.07 6.33 -4.85
CA GLY A 63 -5.83 6.34 -6.30
C GLY A 63 -4.52 5.65 -6.67
N ILE A 64 -4.11 5.83 -7.92
CA ILE A 64 -2.84 5.30 -8.44
C ILE A 64 -1.81 6.44 -8.47
N GLY A 65 -0.64 6.18 -7.93
CA GLY A 65 0.53 7.03 -7.97
C GLY A 65 0.81 7.73 -6.64
N SER A 66 2.08 8.07 -6.48
CA SER A 66 2.56 8.76 -5.29
C SER A 66 1.95 10.16 -5.06
N PRO A 67 1.56 10.94 -6.10
CA PRO A 67 0.95 12.26 -5.88
C PRO A 67 -0.37 12.22 -5.12
N SER A 68 -1.31 11.34 -5.49
CA SER A 68 -2.62 11.25 -4.84
C SER A 68 -2.52 10.56 -3.48
N ALA A 69 -1.61 9.58 -3.33
CA ALA A 69 -1.30 8.98 -2.04
C ALA A 69 -0.72 10.00 -1.03
N ALA A 70 0.11 10.95 -1.47
CA ALA A 70 0.59 12.02 -0.61
C ALA A 70 -0.56 12.91 -0.09
N ILE A 71 -1.52 13.26 -0.94
CA ILE A 71 -2.73 14.02 -0.52
C ILE A 71 -3.48 13.25 0.57
N ALA A 72 -3.70 11.95 0.38
CA ALA A 72 -4.40 11.13 1.38
C ALA A 72 -3.64 11.06 2.71
N MET A 73 -2.32 10.91 2.67
CA MET A 73 -1.46 10.90 3.86
C MET A 73 -1.56 12.22 4.64
N GLU A 74 -1.38 13.36 3.95
CA GLU A 74 -1.43 14.69 4.55
C GLU A 74 -2.79 14.97 5.21
N GLU A 75 -3.87 14.70 4.49
CA GLU A 75 -5.22 14.99 4.98
C GLU A 75 -5.64 14.06 6.12
N MET A 76 -5.21 12.80 6.10
CA MET A 76 -5.44 11.88 7.23
C MET A 76 -4.59 12.24 8.45
N PHE A 77 -3.33 12.64 8.23
CA PHE A 77 -2.45 13.13 9.30
C PHE A 77 -3.01 14.40 9.94
N GLU A 78 -3.48 15.37 9.15
CA GLU A 78 -4.15 16.59 9.62
C GLU A 78 -5.37 16.26 10.51
N LYS A 79 -6.04 15.13 10.26
CA LYS A 79 -7.22 14.67 11.01
C LYS A 79 -6.91 13.64 12.09
N GLY A 80 -5.64 13.43 12.44
CA GLY A 80 -5.24 12.69 13.63
C GLY A 80 -4.88 11.23 13.40
N MET A 81 -4.52 10.85 12.17
CA MET A 81 -3.87 9.56 11.92
C MET A 81 -2.51 9.49 12.63
N GLU A 82 -2.28 8.40 13.36
CA GLU A 82 -1.01 8.08 14.05
C GLU A 82 -0.35 6.81 13.47
N VAL A 83 -1.13 5.99 12.76
CA VAL A 83 -0.68 4.74 12.15
C VAL A 83 -1.33 4.58 10.78
N GLY A 84 -0.50 4.42 9.74
CA GLY A 84 -0.94 4.28 8.35
C GLY A 84 -0.46 2.97 7.72
N VAL A 85 -1.37 2.15 7.21
CA VAL A 85 -1.03 0.89 6.53
C VAL A 85 -1.52 0.94 5.10
N ARG A 86 -0.61 0.87 4.13
CA ARG A 86 -1.00 0.70 2.72
C ARG A 86 -1.22 -0.76 2.43
N MET A 87 -2.40 -1.11 1.94
CA MET A 87 -2.68 -2.41 1.32
C MET A 87 -2.78 -2.27 -0.20
N GLY A 88 -2.19 -3.20 -0.94
CA GLY A 88 -2.25 -3.16 -2.39
C GLY A 88 -1.77 -4.43 -3.08
N THR A 89 -1.69 -4.35 -4.40
CA THR A 89 -1.06 -5.38 -5.22
C THR A 89 0.35 -4.96 -5.58
N VAL A 90 1.21 -5.93 -5.83
CA VAL A 90 2.60 -5.71 -6.24
C VAL A 90 2.96 -6.63 -7.40
N MET A 91 3.85 -6.15 -8.28
CA MET A 91 4.49 -6.99 -9.30
C MET A 91 5.73 -7.64 -8.69
N GLY A 92 5.76 -8.97 -8.62
CA GLY A 92 6.90 -9.73 -8.09
C GLY A 92 8.04 -9.83 -9.11
N LEU A 93 9.28 -9.67 -8.65
CA LEU A 93 10.49 -9.79 -9.47
C LEU A 93 11.24 -11.12 -9.32
N LYS A 94 10.71 -12.03 -8.50
CA LYS A 94 11.24 -13.39 -8.29
C LYS A 94 10.13 -14.41 -8.58
N ASP A 95 10.51 -15.51 -9.21
CA ASP A 95 9.58 -16.51 -9.73
C ASP A 95 8.74 -17.18 -8.63
N ASP A 96 9.24 -17.27 -7.40
CA ASP A 96 8.59 -17.94 -6.29
C ASP A 96 7.61 -17.04 -5.49
N LEU A 97 7.37 -15.80 -5.94
CA LEU A 97 6.58 -14.83 -5.17
C LEU A 97 5.09 -14.81 -5.49
N LEU A 98 4.63 -15.45 -6.58
CA LEU A 98 3.21 -15.40 -6.96
C LEU A 98 2.32 -15.93 -5.83
N GLY A 99 1.31 -15.15 -5.43
CA GLY A 99 0.40 -15.50 -4.33
C GLY A 99 0.99 -15.30 -2.92
N LYS A 100 2.25 -14.86 -2.80
CA LYS A 100 2.86 -14.51 -1.51
C LYS A 100 2.68 -13.04 -1.19
N PHE A 101 2.65 -12.73 0.11
CA PHE A 101 2.69 -11.36 0.60
C PHE A 101 4.11 -10.80 0.53
N ILE A 102 4.22 -9.51 0.21
CA ILE A 102 5.43 -8.72 0.40
C ILE A 102 5.11 -7.65 1.44
N ILE A 103 5.79 -7.72 2.58
CA ILE A 103 5.71 -6.70 3.64
C ILE A 103 7.08 -6.00 3.64
N PRO A 104 7.29 -5.02 2.75
CA PRO A 104 8.62 -4.50 2.48
C PRO A 104 9.19 -3.77 3.70
N LYS A 105 10.43 -4.07 4.07
CA LYS A 105 11.16 -3.33 5.12
C LYS A 105 11.59 -1.94 4.65
N ALA A 106 11.72 -1.76 3.33
CA ALA A 106 12.05 -0.50 2.70
C ALA A 106 11.54 -0.46 1.25
N SER A 107 11.42 0.75 0.68
CA SER A 107 11.15 0.94 -0.76
C SER A 107 12.16 1.88 -1.41
N ILE A 108 12.60 1.55 -2.62
CA ILE A 108 13.39 2.46 -3.45
C ILE A 108 12.48 3.58 -3.95
N ARG A 109 12.94 4.82 -3.78
CA ARG A 109 12.25 6.07 -4.15
C ARG A 109 12.57 6.47 -5.60
N ARG A 110 12.10 5.70 -6.59
CA ARG A 110 12.24 6.02 -8.03
C ARG A 110 11.05 6.83 -8.57
N GLU A 111 10.17 7.31 -7.70
CA GLU A 111 9.09 8.25 -8.01
C GLU A 111 9.53 9.72 -7.80
N GLY A 112 8.66 10.65 -8.20
CA GLY A 112 8.89 12.08 -8.15
C GLY A 112 8.37 12.79 -6.90
N THR A 113 7.32 12.27 -6.24
CA THR A 113 6.63 12.98 -5.15
C THR A 113 7.52 13.14 -3.94
N THR A 114 8.19 12.08 -3.46
CA THR A 114 8.99 12.22 -2.24
C THR A 114 10.17 13.18 -2.38
N LYS A 115 10.64 13.44 -3.61
CA LYS A 115 11.72 14.41 -3.88
C LYS A 115 11.30 15.86 -3.61
N THR A 116 9.99 16.14 -3.58
CA THR A 116 9.47 17.47 -3.20
C THR A 116 9.44 17.67 -1.69
N TYR A 117 9.61 16.60 -0.91
CA TYR A 117 9.56 16.62 0.56
C TYR A 117 10.95 16.52 1.19
N VAL A 118 11.81 15.65 0.65
CA VAL A 118 13.12 15.38 1.24
C VAL A 118 14.11 14.88 0.18
N GLU A 119 15.40 15.14 0.42
CA GLU A 119 16.50 14.66 -0.41
C GLU A 119 16.43 13.15 -0.70
N SER A 120 16.91 12.72 -1.88
CA SER A 120 16.77 11.33 -2.34
C SER A 120 17.55 10.31 -1.51
N THR A 121 18.51 10.76 -0.70
CA THR A 121 19.29 9.95 0.25
C THR A 121 18.49 9.55 1.49
N TYR A 122 17.40 10.25 1.81
CA TYR A 122 16.55 9.90 2.94
C TYR A 122 15.84 8.56 2.71
N PRO A 123 15.86 7.62 3.67
CA PRO A 123 15.34 6.27 3.44
C PRO A 123 13.82 6.21 3.54
N ALA A 124 13.18 5.42 2.67
CA ALA A 124 11.77 5.05 2.82
C ALA A 124 11.68 3.69 3.51
N VAL A 125 11.55 3.69 4.83
CA VAL A 125 11.58 2.47 5.69
C VAL A 125 10.28 2.29 6.44
N ALA A 126 9.87 1.04 6.63
CA ALA A 126 8.72 0.69 7.44
C ALA A 126 9.03 0.76 8.93
N ASP A 127 8.01 1.05 9.74
CA ASP A 127 8.11 0.87 11.18
C ASP A 127 8.23 -0.63 11.52
N ILE A 128 9.19 -0.98 12.37
CA ILE A 128 9.56 -2.37 12.64
C ILE A 128 8.49 -3.12 13.43
N GLU A 129 7.82 -2.46 14.38
CA GLU A 129 6.80 -3.06 15.22
C GLU A 129 5.54 -3.32 14.39
N LEU A 130 5.13 -2.33 13.60
CA LEU A 130 3.99 -2.49 12.68
C LEU A 130 4.26 -3.55 11.61
N LEU A 131 5.45 -3.57 11.01
CA LEU A 131 5.86 -4.61 10.06
C LEU A 131 5.79 -6.01 10.70
N THR A 132 6.23 -6.15 11.95
CA THR A 132 6.23 -7.46 12.63
C THR A 132 4.81 -7.92 12.97
N ALA A 133 3.92 -7.00 13.36
CA ALA A 133 2.50 -7.30 13.52
C ALA A 133 1.86 -7.78 12.20
N MET A 134 2.21 -7.16 11.07
CA MET A 134 1.74 -7.59 9.74
C MET A 134 2.26 -8.98 9.37
N ASN A 135 3.54 -9.26 9.62
CA ASN A 135 4.13 -10.59 9.40
C ASN A 135 3.37 -11.68 10.17
N LYS A 136 3.07 -11.45 11.46
CA LYS A 136 2.27 -12.36 12.28
C LYS A 136 0.86 -12.55 11.71
N ALA A 137 0.21 -11.47 11.28
CA ALA A 137 -1.11 -11.54 10.66
C ALA A 137 -1.13 -12.38 9.37
N VAL A 138 -0.07 -12.31 8.56
CA VAL A 138 0.07 -13.15 7.35
C VAL A 138 0.14 -14.64 7.74
N LEU A 139 1.00 -15.01 8.70
CA LEU A 139 1.17 -16.41 9.13
C LEU A 139 -0.11 -17.00 9.72
N GLU A 140 -0.81 -16.25 10.58
CA GLU A 140 -2.05 -16.71 11.22
C GLU A 140 -3.22 -16.85 10.23
N ASN A 141 -3.12 -16.17 9.08
CA ASN A 141 -4.05 -16.36 7.97
C ASN A 141 -3.58 -17.45 6.98
N ASN A 142 -2.57 -18.27 7.35
CA ASN A 142 -2.03 -19.39 6.57
C ASN A 142 -1.42 -18.97 5.22
N HIS A 143 -0.75 -17.82 5.20
CA HIS A 143 -0.02 -17.34 4.03
C HIS A 143 1.48 -17.21 4.31
N GLU A 144 2.26 -17.11 3.25
CA GLU A 144 3.69 -16.80 3.30
C GLU A 144 3.94 -15.31 3.02
N TYR A 145 4.98 -14.76 3.64
CA TYR A 145 5.46 -13.41 3.36
C TYR A 145 6.96 -13.36 3.12
N VAL A 146 7.40 -12.25 2.51
CA VAL A 146 8.81 -11.84 2.47
C VAL A 146 8.98 -10.40 2.94
N ASN A 147 10.02 -10.12 3.74
CA ASN A 147 10.43 -8.75 4.10
C ASN A 147 11.52 -8.22 3.16
N GLY A 148 11.14 -8.12 1.89
CA GLY A 148 12.01 -7.62 0.83
C GLY A 148 12.16 -6.10 0.79
N ILE A 149 12.86 -5.63 -0.24
CA ILE A 149 12.85 -4.22 -0.64
C ILE A 149 11.91 -4.10 -1.84
N ASN A 150 11.00 -3.13 -1.80
CA ASN A 150 10.19 -2.77 -2.97
C ASN A 150 10.86 -1.66 -3.77
N CYS A 151 10.38 -1.42 -4.99
CA CYS A 151 10.66 -0.20 -5.73
C CYS A 151 9.35 0.46 -6.14
N THR A 152 9.24 1.75 -5.86
CA THR A 152 8.10 2.55 -6.30
C THR A 152 8.45 3.32 -7.57
N LEU A 153 7.64 3.16 -8.62
CA LEU A 153 7.80 3.80 -9.93
C LEU A 153 6.56 4.62 -10.28
N ASP A 154 6.73 5.73 -10.99
CA ASP A 154 5.60 6.53 -11.49
C ASP A 154 5.10 6.02 -12.85
N GLY A 155 6.02 5.56 -13.70
CA GLY A 155 5.75 5.27 -15.09
C GLY A 155 5.30 3.85 -15.35
N PHE A 156 4.04 3.49 -15.09
CA PHE A 156 3.55 2.13 -15.36
C PHE A 156 3.86 1.68 -16.81
N TYR A 157 3.49 2.48 -17.80
CA TYR A 157 3.71 2.11 -19.21
C TYR A 157 5.12 2.41 -19.74
N SER A 158 5.91 3.19 -19.03
CA SER A 158 7.28 3.55 -19.45
C SER A 158 8.36 2.77 -18.72
N GLU A 159 7.99 2.04 -17.66
CA GLU A 159 8.92 1.35 -16.75
C GLU A 159 8.45 -0.04 -16.28
N MET A 160 7.15 -0.38 -16.39
CA MET A 160 6.59 -1.65 -15.86
C MET A 160 5.85 -2.50 -16.90
N LYS A 161 5.27 -1.91 -17.94
CA LYS A 161 4.52 -2.64 -18.97
C LYS A 161 4.59 -1.94 -20.32
N GLU A 162 4.87 -2.68 -21.38
CA GLU A 162 4.88 -2.09 -22.72
C GLU A 162 3.49 -1.59 -23.14
N SER A 163 3.48 -0.44 -23.83
CA SER A 163 2.32 0.13 -24.53
C SER A 163 2.72 0.57 -25.93
N ARG A 164 1.75 0.93 -26.77
CA ARG A 164 2.04 1.51 -28.10
C ARG A 164 2.98 2.72 -28.00
N LEU A 165 2.71 3.63 -27.07
CA LEU A 165 3.51 4.84 -26.90
C LEU A 165 4.92 4.53 -26.37
N SER A 166 5.05 3.61 -25.40
CA SER A 166 6.37 3.27 -24.85
C SER A 166 7.27 2.62 -25.91
N LYS A 167 6.70 1.82 -26.81
CA LYS A 167 7.41 1.25 -27.98
C LYS A 167 7.85 2.33 -28.97
N MET A 168 6.96 3.28 -29.29
CA MET A 168 7.31 4.43 -30.14
C MET A 168 8.42 5.28 -29.54
N MET A 169 8.47 5.38 -28.22
CA MET A 169 9.49 6.11 -27.47
C MET A 169 10.74 5.27 -27.16
N HIS A 170 10.83 4.05 -27.69
CA HIS A 170 11.95 3.12 -27.47
C HIS A 170 12.29 2.91 -25.99
N ARG A 171 11.27 2.85 -25.11
CA ARG A 171 11.45 2.57 -23.69
C ARG A 171 11.89 1.14 -23.50
N ASN A 172 13.01 0.93 -22.79
CA ASN A 172 13.52 -0.39 -22.45
C ASN A 172 13.08 -0.78 -21.03
N ILE A 173 11.96 -1.49 -20.94
CA ILE A 173 11.38 -1.93 -19.66
C ILE A 173 12.16 -3.11 -19.07
N ASP A 174 12.71 -3.99 -19.92
CA ASP A 174 13.53 -5.11 -19.47
C ASP A 174 14.79 -4.65 -18.73
N ASN A 175 15.38 -3.52 -19.15
CA ASN A 175 16.50 -2.91 -18.43
C ASN A 175 16.09 -2.50 -17.01
N THR A 176 14.90 -1.93 -16.83
CA THR A 176 14.37 -1.59 -15.50
C THR A 176 14.28 -2.85 -14.62
N PHE A 177 13.72 -3.94 -15.14
CA PHE A 177 13.62 -5.20 -14.38
C PHE A 177 14.98 -5.79 -14.04
N ASN A 178 15.92 -5.82 -15.00
CA ASN A 178 17.27 -6.33 -14.79
C ASN A 178 18.02 -5.53 -13.73
N GLU A 179 17.95 -4.19 -13.76
CA GLU A 179 18.53 -3.34 -12.73
C GLU A 179 17.95 -3.64 -11.34
N LEU A 180 16.63 -3.71 -11.22
CA LEU A 180 15.94 -3.95 -9.95
C LEU A 180 16.25 -5.35 -9.39
N LYS A 181 16.32 -6.37 -10.25
CA LYS A 181 16.78 -7.72 -9.89
C LYS A 181 18.22 -7.75 -9.41
N ASN A 182 19.13 -7.04 -10.08
CA ASN A 182 20.52 -6.93 -9.66
C ASN A 182 20.67 -6.25 -8.29
N MET A 183 19.72 -5.38 -7.92
CA MET A 183 19.62 -4.78 -6.59
C MET A 183 18.85 -5.64 -5.56
N ASN A 184 18.45 -6.86 -5.93
CA ASN A 184 17.69 -7.79 -5.09
C ASN A 184 16.34 -7.22 -4.61
N VAL A 185 15.68 -6.43 -5.45
CA VAL A 185 14.31 -5.93 -5.21
C VAL A 185 13.32 -7.09 -5.31
N SER A 186 12.36 -7.15 -4.38
CA SER A 186 11.33 -8.20 -4.34
C SER A 186 10.12 -7.86 -5.20
N GLY A 187 9.69 -6.60 -5.21
CA GLY A 187 8.52 -6.20 -5.98
C GLY A 187 8.48 -4.73 -6.36
N ILE A 188 7.62 -4.43 -7.35
CA ILE A 188 7.39 -3.09 -7.89
C ILE A 188 5.95 -2.67 -7.63
N ASP A 189 5.77 -1.48 -7.09
CA ASP A 189 4.48 -0.80 -6.92
C ASP A 189 4.56 0.69 -7.30
N MET A 190 3.53 1.47 -6.98
CA MET A 190 3.44 2.88 -7.38
C MET A 190 3.26 3.86 -6.21
N GLU A 191 3.22 3.37 -4.96
CA GLU A 191 2.95 4.23 -3.79
C GLU A 191 3.68 3.83 -2.49
N SER A 192 4.37 2.67 -2.42
CA SER A 192 5.02 2.23 -1.16
C SER A 192 5.98 3.28 -0.62
N SER A 193 6.84 3.84 -1.49
CA SER A 193 7.89 4.74 -1.06
C SER A 193 7.36 6.06 -0.47
N VAL A 194 6.24 6.59 -0.99
CA VAL A 194 5.65 7.83 -0.47
C VAL A 194 4.98 7.62 0.89
N ILE A 195 4.28 6.51 1.09
CA ILE A 195 3.67 6.16 2.38
C ILE A 195 4.74 6.03 3.47
N LEU A 196 5.83 5.32 3.15
CA LEU A 196 6.94 5.13 4.08
C LEU A 196 7.71 6.43 4.34
N THR A 197 8.02 7.20 3.31
CA THR A 197 8.77 8.46 3.47
C THR A 197 7.98 9.50 4.26
N LEU A 198 6.73 9.76 3.89
CA LEU A 198 5.91 10.74 4.59
C LEU A 198 5.59 10.31 6.02
N GLY A 199 5.33 9.01 6.25
CA GLY A 199 5.15 8.49 7.60
C GLY A 199 6.32 8.81 8.53
N ASN A 200 7.55 8.57 8.06
CA ASN A 200 8.77 8.92 8.81
C ASN A 200 8.89 10.43 9.05
N LEU A 201 8.64 11.27 8.05
CA LEU A 201 8.70 12.73 8.18
C LEU A 201 7.62 13.29 9.13
N MET A 202 6.43 12.69 9.14
CA MET A 202 5.33 13.03 10.04
C MET A 202 5.55 12.52 11.47
N GLY A 203 6.55 11.66 11.71
CA GLY A 203 6.80 11.05 13.02
C GLY A 203 5.76 10.00 13.42
N ILE A 204 5.06 9.41 12.45
CA ILE A 204 4.02 8.40 12.64
C ILE A 204 4.47 7.03 12.14
N LYS A 205 3.67 6.00 12.44
CA LYS A 205 4.01 4.61 12.15
C LYS A 205 3.42 4.21 10.81
N THR A 206 4.23 3.78 9.86
CA THR A 206 3.73 3.32 8.56
C THR A 206 4.31 1.98 8.11
N CYS A 207 3.48 1.22 7.40
CA CYS A 207 3.84 -0.06 6.81
C CYS A 207 3.10 -0.26 5.48
N VAL A 208 3.61 -1.18 4.66
CA VAL A 208 2.97 -1.64 3.44
C VAL A 208 2.70 -3.14 3.55
N VAL A 209 1.53 -3.57 3.08
CA VAL A 209 1.11 -4.96 2.95
C VAL A 209 0.69 -5.16 1.51
N SER A 210 1.44 -5.93 0.73
CA SER A 210 1.05 -6.18 -0.66
C SER A 210 0.95 -7.65 -0.99
N MET A 211 -0.02 -8.00 -1.83
CA MET A 211 -0.16 -9.33 -2.40
C MET A 211 0.44 -9.37 -3.80
N THR A 212 1.31 -10.35 -4.06
CA THR A 212 1.90 -10.55 -5.39
C THR A 212 0.90 -11.23 -6.30
N THR A 213 0.26 -10.45 -7.17
CA THR A 213 -0.82 -10.95 -8.03
C THR A 213 -0.38 -11.15 -9.47
N VAL A 214 0.82 -10.67 -9.77
CA VAL A 214 1.44 -10.72 -11.08
C VAL A 214 2.94 -10.81 -10.92
N LEU A 215 3.57 -11.66 -11.73
CA LEU A 215 5.01 -11.63 -11.92
C LEU A 215 5.39 -10.64 -13.03
N GLU A 216 6.66 -10.30 -13.08
CA GLU A 216 7.21 -9.38 -14.08
C GLU A 216 6.70 -9.66 -15.51
N ASN A 217 6.46 -8.59 -16.26
CA ASN A 217 5.95 -8.62 -17.63
C ASN A 217 4.68 -9.48 -17.85
N LEU A 218 3.85 -9.67 -16.81
CA LEU A 218 2.68 -10.55 -16.86
C LEU A 218 3.02 -12.01 -17.19
N LYS A 219 4.25 -12.47 -16.88
CA LYS A 219 4.68 -13.86 -17.09
C LYS A 219 3.67 -14.84 -16.47
N GLU A 220 3.22 -14.53 -15.26
CA GLU A 220 2.15 -15.23 -14.57
C GLU A 220 1.25 -14.24 -13.83
N VAL A 221 -0.05 -14.51 -13.79
CA VAL A 221 -1.07 -13.65 -13.18
C VAL A 221 -2.08 -14.53 -12.44
N LEU A 222 -2.48 -14.11 -11.24
CA LEU A 222 -3.62 -14.73 -10.57
C LEU A 222 -4.92 -14.39 -11.33
N VAL A 223 -5.71 -15.42 -11.63
CA VAL A 223 -6.96 -15.31 -12.39
C VAL A 223 -8.11 -16.00 -11.65
N GLY A 224 -9.35 -15.62 -12.00
CA GLY A 224 -10.56 -16.26 -11.48
C GLY A 224 -10.67 -16.21 -9.95
N ASP A 225 -11.09 -17.32 -9.35
CA ASP A 225 -11.35 -17.43 -7.90
C ASP A 225 -10.11 -17.15 -7.05
N ALA A 226 -8.92 -17.54 -7.53
CA ALA A 226 -7.66 -17.26 -6.83
C ALA A 226 -7.40 -15.75 -6.71
N ARG A 227 -7.77 -14.97 -7.73
CA ARG A 227 -7.67 -13.51 -7.70
C ARG A 227 -8.65 -12.90 -6.69
N THR A 228 -9.90 -13.32 -6.73
CA THR A 228 -10.94 -12.85 -5.80
C THR A 228 -10.59 -13.18 -4.35
N GLN A 229 -10.15 -14.40 -4.09
CA GLN A 229 -9.73 -14.82 -2.75
C GLN A 229 -8.53 -14.01 -2.26
N SER A 230 -7.52 -13.78 -3.13
CA SER A 230 -6.35 -12.96 -2.77
C SER A 230 -6.69 -11.53 -2.33
N GLU A 231 -7.78 -10.97 -2.86
CA GLU A 231 -8.27 -9.64 -2.46
C GLU A 231 -8.93 -9.65 -1.08
N VAL A 232 -9.71 -10.70 -0.78
CA VAL A 232 -10.29 -10.91 0.55
C VAL A 232 -9.18 -11.13 1.58
N ASP A 233 -8.19 -11.97 1.25
CA ASP A 233 -7.06 -12.28 2.14
C ASP A 233 -6.22 -11.03 2.42
N LEU A 234 -5.94 -10.21 1.40
CA LEU A 234 -5.25 -8.94 1.57
C LEU A 234 -5.97 -8.00 2.56
N CYS A 235 -7.28 -7.84 2.40
CA CYS A 235 -8.08 -6.99 3.28
C CYS A 235 -8.07 -7.52 4.72
N LYS A 236 -8.23 -8.84 4.87
CA LYS A 236 -8.27 -9.51 6.17
C LYS A 236 -6.93 -9.42 6.90
N VAL A 237 -5.82 -9.72 6.23
CA VAL A 237 -4.47 -9.64 6.79
C VAL A 237 -4.15 -8.22 7.26
N ALA A 238 -4.48 -7.20 6.47
CA ALA A 238 -4.21 -5.81 6.85
C ALA A 238 -5.04 -5.37 8.08
N LEU A 239 -6.31 -5.78 8.18
CA LEU A 239 -7.14 -5.55 9.36
C LEU A 239 -6.63 -6.30 10.59
N ASP A 240 -6.29 -7.59 10.45
CA ASP A 240 -5.73 -8.41 11.53
C ASP A 240 -4.40 -7.84 12.04
N GLY A 241 -3.54 -7.36 11.15
CA GLY A 241 -2.27 -6.75 11.51
C GLY A 241 -2.42 -5.45 12.30
N ILE A 242 -3.41 -4.61 11.98
CA ILE A 242 -3.73 -3.42 12.80
C ILE A 242 -4.19 -3.84 14.21
N VAL A 243 -5.04 -4.87 14.31
CA VAL A 243 -5.51 -5.37 15.62
C VAL A 243 -4.35 -5.92 16.45
N LYS A 244 -3.41 -6.64 15.82
CA LYS A 244 -2.20 -7.13 16.51
C LYS A 244 -1.33 -6.00 17.01
N TYR A 245 -1.11 -5.00 16.19
CA TYR A 245 -0.34 -3.83 16.57
C TYR A 245 -0.99 -3.08 17.74
N ASP A 246 -2.31 -2.86 17.71
CA ASP A 246 -3.05 -2.21 18.81
C ASP A 246 -2.92 -2.97 20.15
N LYS A 247 -2.80 -4.30 20.11
CA LYS A 247 -2.60 -5.16 21.27
C LYS A 247 -1.14 -5.32 21.71
N GLY A 248 -0.18 -4.77 20.97
CA GLY A 248 1.25 -4.98 21.22
C GLY A 248 1.75 -6.39 20.88
N GLU A 249 1.06 -7.10 19.97
CA GLU A 249 1.42 -8.47 19.54
C GLU A 249 2.41 -8.45 18.35
N TYR A 250 3.57 -7.81 18.50
CA TYR A 250 4.65 -7.78 17.50
C TYR A 250 5.90 -8.52 17.95
#